data_AF-A0A942BXJ0-F1
#
_entry.id   AF-A0A942BXJ0-F1
#
_cell.length_a   1.000
_cell.length_b   1.000
_cell.length_c   1.000
_cell.angle_alpha   90.00
_cell.angle_beta   90.00
_cell.angle_gamma   90.00
#
_symmetry.space_group_name_H-M   'P 1'
#
loop_
_entity.id
_entity.type
_entity.pdbx_description
1 polymer ?
#
loop_
_entity_poly.entity_id
_entity_poly.type
_entity_poly.pdbx_seq_one_letter_code
_entity_poly.pdbx_strand_id
1 'polypeptide(L)'
;MIKDLGGRVATVWETLRPVTKEMLVGEMRSEPASVKTSRPHYDAHADWELSSLLSALDELSASNAVKNDASKMSEMSQLAAVCVRMLETQSASAEIFIQLATRAVRNNDFAQLDQLSDRLAERYSASEIAEVIRQTTSPQIRAIAHETLSMLPVSALEPLLSDSLYGDIAIGAMSQKAYEFDSEEALAALDRMRFDPFDHEGADN
;
A
#
# COMPACT_ATOMS: atom_id res chain seq x y z
N MET A 1 6.15 28.70 -5.79
CA MET A 1 5.59 27.48 -6.41
C MET A 1 4.78 26.70 -5.38
N ILE A 2 5.35 25.78 -4.59
CA ILE A 2 4.52 24.88 -3.77
C ILE A 2 3.80 25.58 -2.60
N LYS A 3 4.38 26.65 -2.04
CA LYS A 3 3.72 27.47 -1.01
C LYS A 3 2.50 28.24 -1.53
N ASP A 4 2.42 28.47 -2.85
CA ASP A 4 1.36 29.28 -3.48
C ASP A 4 0.05 28.49 -3.70
N LEU A 5 0.11 27.16 -3.48
CA LEU A 5 -1.05 26.27 -3.45
C LEU A 5 -1.96 26.56 -2.23
N GLY A 6 -1.38 27.10 -1.15
CA GLY A 6 -2.10 27.52 0.05
C GLY A 6 -2.73 26.37 0.85
N GLY A 7 -3.54 26.74 1.84
CA GLY A 7 -4.32 25.79 2.65
C GLY A 7 -3.46 24.75 3.38
N ARG A 8 -4.01 23.52 3.51
CA ARG A 8 -3.32 22.40 4.18
C ARG A 8 -2.03 21.99 3.47
N VAL A 9 -1.96 22.14 2.14
CA VAL A 9 -0.76 21.79 1.36
C VAL A 9 0.43 22.65 1.78
N ALA A 10 0.23 23.96 1.96
CA ALA A 10 1.30 24.85 2.44
C ALA A 10 1.74 24.48 3.87
N THR A 11 0.80 24.17 4.77
CA THR A 11 1.12 23.75 6.13
C THR A 11 1.94 22.47 6.15
N VAL A 12 1.50 21.43 5.43
CA VAL A 12 2.23 20.16 5.33
C VAL A 12 3.61 20.39 4.71
N TRP A 13 3.68 21.18 3.65
CA TRP A 13 4.95 21.54 2.99
C TRP A 13 5.95 22.15 3.97
N GLU A 14 5.55 23.09 4.81
CA GLU A 14 6.48 23.69 5.79
C GLU A 14 7.03 22.65 6.77
N THR A 15 6.21 21.68 7.18
CA THR A 15 6.59 20.63 8.14
C THR A 15 7.49 19.54 7.58
N LEU A 16 7.61 19.41 6.25
CA LEU A 16 8.49 18.39 5.66
C LEU A 16 9.96 18.67 5.99
N ARG A 17 10.71 17.60 6.26
CA ARG A 17 12.17 17.64 6.44
C ARG A 17 12.85 18.21 5.18
N PRO A 18 13.98 18.92 5.33
CA PRO A 18 14.73 19.46 4.21
C PRO A 18 15.10 18.41 3.16
N VAL A 19 15.50 17.21 3.59
CA VAL A 19 15.86 16.09 2.71
C VAL A 19 14.68 15.68 1.81
N THR A 20 13.48 15.56 2.38
CA THR A 20 12.26 15.21 1.64
C THR A 20 11.86 16.30 0.65
N LYS A 21 12.02 17.57 1.02
CA LYS A 21 11.82 18.72 0.12
C LYS A 21 12.81 18.69 -1.05
N GLU A 22 14.10 18.48 -0.78
CA GLU A 22 15.15 18.42 -1.80
C GLU A 22 14.92 17.26 -2.77
N MET A 23 14.54 16.10 -2.24
CA MET A 23 14.19 14.94 -3.04
C MET A 23 13.00 15.21 -3.97
N LEU A 24 11.90 15.78 -3.45
CA LEU A 24 10.73 16.16 -4.25
C LEU A 24 11.09 17.17 -5.35
N VAL A 25 11.85 18.21 -5.01
CA VAL A 25 12.26 19.24 -5.97
C VAL A 25 13.23 18.67 -7.02
N GLY A 26 14.10 17.73 -6.64
CA GLY A 26 14.99 17.02 -7.55
C GLY A 26 14.23 16.17 -8.57
N GLU A 27 13.24 15.41 -8.11
CA GLU A 27 12.36 14.58 -8.93
C GLU A 27 11.43 15.39 -9.84
N MET A 28 11.04 16.60 -9.43
CA MET A 28 10.27 17.52 -10.28
C MET A 28 11.10 18.15 -11.40
N ARG A 29 12.41 18.32 -11.19
CA ARG A 29 13.35 18.94 -12.16
C ARG A 29 13.96 17.95 -13.13
N SER A 30 14.01 16.68 -12.76
CA SER A 30 14.57 15.64 -13.62
C SER A 30 13.55 15.29 -14.72
N GLU A 31 13.91 15.54 -15.98
CA GLU A 31 13.27 14.83 -17.10
C GLU A 31 13.47 13.32 -16.93
N PRO A 32 12.60 12.45 -17.46
CA PRO A 32 12.64 11.01 -17.23
C PRO A 32 13.88 10.38 -17.87
N ALA A 33 15.02 10.49 -17.20
CA ALA A 33 16.30 9.94 -17.64
C ALA A 33 16.83 8.96 -16.60
N SER A 34 16.73 7.68 -16.98
CA SER A 34 17.41 6.50 -16.43
C SER A 34 17.31 6.32 -14.91
N VAL A 35 16.40 5.44 -14.51
CA VAL A 35 16.30 4.80 -13.19
C VAL A 35 17.69 4.39 -12.71
N LYS A 36 18.29 5.17 -11.82
CA LYS A 36 19.45 4.70 -11.06
C LYS A 36 18.93 3.69 -10.04
N THR A 37 19.16 2.42 -10.33
CA THR A 37 18.90 1.28 -9.44
C THR A 37 19.88 1.29 -8.27
N SER A 38 19.81 2.30 -7.41
CA SER A 38 20.13 2.09 -6.00
C SER A 38 18.79 1.91 -5.32
N ARG A 39 18.54 0.73 -4.73
CA ARG A 39 17.36 0.54 -3.85
C ARG A 39 17.35 1.74 -2.89
N PRO A 40 16.33 2.62 -2.93
CA PRO A 40 16.26 3.70 -1.96
C PRO A 40 16.31 3.05 -0.59
N HIS A 41 17.15 3.58 0.29
CA HIS A 41 17.13 3.20 1.69
C HIS A 41 15.73 3.51 2.20
N TYR A 42 14.96 2.47 2.55
CA TYR A 42 13.60 2.64 3.02
C TYR A 42 13.59 3.57 4.25
N ASP A 43 12.94 4.72 4.12
CA ASP A 43 12.75 5.69 5.19
C ASP A 43 11.26 5.83 5.49
N ALA A 44 10.82 5.17 6.56
CA ALA A 44 9.42 5.21 7.00
C ALA A 44 8.91 6.65 7.28
N HIS A 45 9.80 7.57 7.67
CA HIS A 45 9.40 8.97 7.85
C HIS A 45 9.11 9.65 6.51
N ALA A 46 9.86 9.31 5.46
CA ALA A 46 9.62 9.85 4.13
C ALA A 46 8.26 9.36 3.59
N ASP A 47 7.89 8.10 3.84
CA ASP A 47 6.57 7.59 3.46
C ASP A 47 5.43 8.35 4.14
N TRP A 48 5.54 8.60 5.45
CA TRP A 48 4.54 9.38 6.19
C TRP A 48 4.43 10.83 5.68
N GLU A 49 5.57 11.48 5.41
CA GLU A 49 5.63 12.84 4.89
C GLU A 49 5.00 12.96 3.49
N LEU A 50 5.33 12.03 2.59
CA LEU A 50 4.81 11.99 1.23
C LEU A 50 3.33 11.61 1.20
N SER A 51 2.90 10.67 2.04
CA SER A 51 1.49 10.30 2.20
C SER A 51 0.66 11.47 2.73
N SER A 52 1.17 12.20 3.71
CA SER A 52 0.51 13.38 4.28
C SER A 52 0.38 14.50 3.23
N LEU A 53 1.44 14.72 2.43
CA LEU A 53 1.42 15.70 1.35
C LEU A 53 0.43 15.28 0.25
N LEU A 54 0.46 14.02 -0.19
CA LEU A 54 -0.46 13.49 -1.19
C LEU A 54 -1.91 13.63 -0.75
N SER A 55 -2.22 13.30 0.51
CA SER A 55 -3.56 13.48 1.08
C SER A 55 -4.03 14.94 1.01
N ALA A 56 -3.14 15.89 1.36
CA ALA A 56 -3.45 17.31 1.29
C ALA A 56 -3.67 17.79 -0.15
N LEU A 57 -2.91 17.26 -1.12
CA LEU A 57 -3.10 17.56 -2.55
C LEU A 57 -4.42 17.01 -3.08
N ASP A 58 -4.81 15.83 -2.62
CA ASP A 58 -6.07 15.18 -3.01
C ASP A 58 -7.27 15.96 -2.51
N GLU A 59 -7.25 16.40 -1.26
CA GLU A 59 -8.25 17.30 -0.69
C GLU A 59 -8.34 18.62 -1.44
N LEU A 60 -7.18 19.21 -1.77
CA LEU A 60 -7.13 20.46 -2.54
C LEU A 60 -7.72 20.27 -3.93
N SER A 61 -7.45 19.15 -4.59
CA SER A 61 -7.97 18.82 -5.93
C SER A 61 -9.49 18.63 -5.94
N ALA A 62 -10.05 18.09 -4.86
CA ALA A 62 -11.48 17.94 -4.67
C ALA A 62 -12.17 19.29 -4.35
N SER A 63 -11.42 20.25 -3.81
CA SER A 63 -11.92 21.59 -3.48
C SER A 63 -12.13 22.47 -4.72
N ASN A 64 -13.03 23.44 -4.64
CA ASN A 64 -13.22 24.44 -5.71
C ASN A 64 -12.14 25.53 -5.72
N ALA A 65 -11.21 25.53 -4.77
CA ALA A 65 -10.27 26.63 -4.53
C ALA A 65 -9.26 26.84 -5.68
N VAL A 66 -8.94 25.79 -6.43
CA VAL A 66 -7.90 25.80 -7.47
C VAL A 66 -8.48 25.61 -8.88
N LYS A 67 -9.79 25.33 -9.00
CA LYS A 67 -10.44 25.01 -10.29
C LYS A 67 -10.32 26.10 -11.36
N ASN A 68 -10.13 27.36 -10.95
CA ASN A 68 -10.02 28.50 -11.86
C ASN A 68 -8.57 28.88 -12.19
N ASP A 69 -7.58 28.22 -11.61
CA ASP A 69 -6.15 28.51 -11.81
C ASP A 69 -5.46 27.30 -12.47
N ALA A 70 -5.37 27.34 -13.80
CA ALA A 70 -4.76 26.27 -14.59
C ALA A 70 -3.29 26.03 -14.25
N SER A 71 -2.54 27.08 -13.87
CA SER A 71 -1.14 26.96 -13.50
C SER A 71 -1.01 26.19 -12.19
N LYS A 72 -1.79 26.56 -11.18
CA LYS A 72 -1.80 25.84 -9.88
C LYS A 72 -2.30 24.41 -10.00
N MET A 73 -3.30 24.16 -10.86
CA MET A 73 -3.74 22.78 -11.12
C MET A 73 -2.64 21.93 -11.76
N SER A 74 -1.88 22.49 -12.70
CA SER A 74 -0.74 21.79 -13.32
C SER A 74 0.37 21.50 -12.30
N GLU A 75 0.76 22.50 -11.50
CA GLU A 75 1.77 22.33 -10.44
C GLU A 75 1.34 21.29 -9.40
N MET A 76 0.09 21.35 -8.95
CA MET A 76 -0.50 20.39 -8.01
C MET A 76 -0.46 18.96 -8.59
N SER A 77 -0.87 18.81 -9.86
CA SER A 77 -0.90 17.51 -10.54
C SER A 77 0.51 16.93 -10.69
N GLN A 78 1.50 17.77 -11.05
CA GLN A 78 2.89 17.36 -11.13
C GLN A 78 3.43 16.90 -9.77
N LEU A 79 3.16 17.67 -8.71
CA LEU A 79 3.61 17.32 -7.35
C LEU A 79 2.96 16.03 -6.86
N ALA A 80 1.66 15.86 -7.08
CA ALA A 80 0.95 14.63 -6.74
C ALA A 80 1.52 13.42 -7.50
N ALA A 81 1.80 13.58 -8.80
CA ALA A 81 2.41 12.52 -9.61
C ALA A 81 3.80 12.13 -9.09
N VAL A 82 4.60 13.09 -8.62
CA VAL A 82 5.91 12.80 -8.00
C VAL A 82 5.74 12.03 -6.69
N CYS A 83 4.83 12.46 -5.81
CA CYS A 83 4.57 11.76 -4.54
C CYS A 83 4.14 10.31 -4.78
N VAL A 84 3.21 10.10 -5.72
CA VAL A 84 2.74 8.78 -6.14
C VAL A 84 3.91 7.92 -6.61
N ARG A 85 4.71 8.37 -7.59
CA ARG A 85 5.84 7.58 -8.11
C ARG A 85 6.82 7.20 -7.01
N MET A 86 7.12 8.11 -6.10
CA MET A 86 8.07 7.86 -5.03
C MET A 86 7.54 6.82 -4.04
N LEU A 87 6.30 7.00 -3.57
CA LEU A 87 5.62 6.04 -2.69
C LEU A 87 5.54 4.65 -3.34
N GLU A 88 5.17 4.57 -4.62
CA GLU A 88 5.16 3.33 -5.40
C GLU A 88 6.54 2.65 -5.51
N THR A 89 7.60 3.46 -5.62
CA THR A 89 8.96 2.98 -5.86
C THR A 89 9.66 2.57 -4.57
N GLN A 90 9.32 3.15 -3.42
CA GLN A 90 10.05 2.92 -2.18
C GLN A 90 9.25 2.18 -1.11
N SER A 91 7.93 2.35 -1.07
CA SER A 91 7.11 1.86 0.04
C SER A 91 6.77 0.38 -0.10
N ALA A 92 6.66 -0.27 1.05
CA ALA A 92 6.14 -1.63 1.20
C ALA A 92 5.17 -1.69 2.40
N SER A 93 4.38 -0.62 2.57
CA SER A 93 3.43 -0.46 3.69
C SER A 93 1.99 -0.59 3.21
N ALA A 94 1.19 -1.38 3.93
CA ALA A 94 -0.24 -1.57 3.68
C ALA A 94 -1.01 -0.24 3.60
N GLU A 95 -0.69 0.72 4.48
CA GLU A 95 -1.33 2.03 4.51
C GLU A 95 -1.10 2.80 3.20
N ILE A 96 0.14 2.80 2.71
CA ILE A 96 0.50 3.45 1.45
C ILE A 96 -0.16 2.76 0.27
N PHE A 97 -0.16 1.43 0.24
CA PHE A 97 -0.86 0.68 -0.79
C PHE A 97 -2.36 1.03 -0.83
N ILE A 98 -3.03 1.04 0.33
CA ILE A 98 -4.46 1.39 0.43
C ILE A 98 -4.70 2.81 -0.06
N GLN A 99 -3.85 3.77 0.32
CA GLN A 99 -3.98 5.15 -0.11
C GLN A 99 -3.88 5.28 -1.63
N LEU A 100 -2.86 4.66 -2.25
CA LEU A 100 -2.64 4.71 -3.69
C LEU A 100 -3.73 3.97 -4.46
N ALA A 101 -4.13 2.78 -4.01
CA ALA A 101 -5.20 2.02 -4.64
C ALA A 101 -6.56 2.73 -4.52
N THR A 102 -6.85 3.35 -3.38
CA THR A 102 -8.07 4.17 -3.20
C THR A 102 -8.08 5.36 -4.16
N ARG A 103 -6.94 6.02 -4.33
CA ARG A 103 -6.76 7.09 -5.31
C ARG A 103 -7.00 6.59 -6.74
N ALA A 104 -6.40 5.47 -7.13
CA ALA A 104 -6.56 4.88 -8.45
C ALA A 104 -8.03 4.53 -8.73
N VAL A 105 -8.70 3.86 -7.80
CA VAL A 105 -10.14 3.53 -7.90
C VAL A 105 -10.99 4.79 -8.02
N ARG A 106 -10.76 5.81 -7.18
CA ARG A 106 -11.50 7.08 -7.23
C ARG A 106 -11.36 7.77 -8.59
N ASN A 107 -10.19 7.69 -9.20
CA ASN A 107 -9.88 8.32 -10.47
C ASN A 107 -10.23 7.46 -11.68
N ASN A 108 -10.75 6.23 -11.48
CA ASN A 108 -10.93 5.22 -12.53
C ASN A 108 -9.63 4.88 -13.28
N ASP A 109 -8.49 4.97 -12.61
CA ASP A 109 -7.18 4.63 -13.16
C ASP A 109 -6.88 3.14 -12.92
N PHE A 110 -7.54 2.28 -13.69
CA PHE A 110 -7.39 0.83 -13.56
C PHE A 110 -6.01 0.33 -13.98
N ALA A 111 -5.32 1.07 -14.86
CA ALA A 111 -3.94 0.75 -15.25
C ALA A 111 -2.97 0.95 -14.07
N GLN A 112 -3.15 2.03 -13.30
CA GLN A 112 -2.39 2.22 -12.08
C GLN A 112 -2.74 1.16 -11.03
N LEU A 113 -4.01 0.79 -10.88
CA LEU A 113 -4.42 -0.23 -9.93
C LEU A 113 -3.77 -1.60 -10.23
N ASP A 114 -3.68 -1.97 -11.51
CA ASP A 114 -3.02 -3.19 -11.98
C ASP A 114 -1.51 -3.19 -11.67
N GLN A 115 -0.84 -2.07 -11.91
CA GLN A 115 0.58 -1.91 -11.53
C GLN A 115 0.80 -1.97 -10.02
N LEU A 116 -0.17 -1.49 -9.23
CA LEU A 116 -0.12 -1.62 -7.77
C LEU A 116 -0.26 -3.09 -7.36
N SER A 117 -1.16 -3.87 -7.96
CA SER A 117 -1.30 -5.30 -7.65
C SER A 117 -0.03 -6.10 -7.96
N ASP A 118 0.65 -5.82 -9.07
CA ASP A 118 1.93 -6.48 -9.39
C ASP A 118 2.96 -6.21 -8.29
N ARG A 119 3.08 -4.95 -7.86
CA ARG A 119 4.00 -4.55 -6.78
C ARG A 119 3.62 -5.13 -5.43
N LEU A 120 2.33 -5.31 -5.16
CA LEU A 120 1.84 -5.96 -3.95
C LEU A 120 2.42 -7.38 -3.86
N ALA A 121 2.37 -8.15 -4.95
CA ALA A 121 2.93 -9.50 -5.01
C ALA A 121 4.46 -9.53 -4.94
N GLU A 122 5.13 -8.57 -5.58
CA GLU A 122 6.60 -8.57 -5.69
C GLU A 122 7.33 -8.06 -4.44
N ARG A 123 6.71 -7.18 -3.66
CA ARG A 123 7.43 -6.39 -2.63
C ARG A 123 6.91 -6.54 -1.22
N TYR A 124 5.64 -6.89 -1.04
CA TYR A 124 5.01 -6.87 0.26
C TYR A 124 5.14 -8.24 0.94
N SER A 125 5.29 -8.24 2.25
CA SER A 125 5.25 -9.47 3.02
C SER A 125 3.80 -9.99 3.12
N ALA A 126 3.64 -11.28 3.42
CA ALA A 126 2.33 -11.84 3.68
C ALA A 126 1.56 -11.08 4.77
N SER A 127 2.25 -10.62 5.83
CA SER A 127 1.67 -9.81 6.91
C SER A 127 1.17 -8.46 6.41
N GLU A 128 1.92 -7.76 5.56
CA GLU A 128 1.50 -6.47 5.02
C GLU A 128 0.30 -6.64 4.06
N ILE A 129 0.27 -7.72 3.28
CA ILE A 129 -0.88 -8.02 2.41
C ILE A 129 -2.12 -8.36 3.26
N ALA A 130 -1.96 -9.15 4.33
CA ALA A 130 -3.03 -9.42 5.30
C ALA A 130 -3.51 -8.12 5.99
N GLU A 131 -2.59 -7.21 6.29
CA GLU A 131 -2.93 -5.91 6.85
C GLU A 131 -3.73 -5.03 5.88
N VAL A 132 -3.44 -5.09 4.56
CA VAL A 132 -4.28 -4.43 3.54
C VAL A 132 -5.72 -4.93 3.62
N ILE A 133 -5.91 -6.25 3.69
CA ILE A 133 -7.23 -6.90 3.80
C ILE A 133 -7.97 -6.42 5.05
N ARG A 134 -7.26 -6.35 6.18
CA ARG A 134 -7.81 -5.98 7.49
C ARG A 134 -8.20 -4.50 7.57
N GLN A 135 -7.38 -3.60 7.04
CA GLN A 135 -7.58 -2.15 7.18
C GLN A 135 -8.59 -1.58 6.17
N THR A 136 -8.66 -2.12 4.94
CA THR A 136 -9.48 -1.51 3.89
C THR A 136 -10.97 -1.85 4.02
N THR A 137 -11.84 -0.92 3.64
CA THR A 137 -13.27 -1.18 3.44
C THR A 137 -13.65 -1.38 1.98
N SER A 138 -12.76 -1.03 1.04
CA SER A 138 -13.00 -1.13 -0.41
C SER A 138 -13.02 -2.59 -0.88
N PRO A 139 -14.15 -3.08 -1.45
CA PRO A 139 -14.24 -4.46 -1.95
C PRO A 139 -13.21 -4.78 -3.02
N GLN A 140 -12.94 -3.84 -3.93
CA GLN A 140 -11.99 -4.02 -5.03
C GLN A 140 -10.56 -4.20 -4.49
N ILE A 141 -10.14 -3.35 -3.56
CA ILE A 141 -8.80 -3.40 -2.96
C ILE A 141 -8.66 -4.69 -2.13
N ARG A 142 -9.70 -5.05 -1.37
CA ARG A 142 -9.70 -6.28 -0.57
C ARG A 142 -9.61 -7.53 -1.44
N ALA A 143 -10.33 -7.56 -2.57
CA ALA A 143 -10.31 -8.68 -3.51
C ALA A 143 -8.90 -8.88 -4.10
N ILE A 144 -8.26 -7.80 -4.55
CA ILE A 144 -6.87 -7.82 -5.04
C ILE A 144 -5.95 -8.39 -3.96
N ALA A 145 -6.04 -7.89 -2.73
CA ALA A 145 -5.16 -8.34 -1.65
C ALA A 145 -5.39 -9.80 -1.26
N HIS A 146 -6.65 -10.28 -1.23
CA HIS A 146 -6.97 -11.70 -1.01
C HIS A 146 -6.38 -12.58 -2.11
N GLU A 147 -6.57 -12.21 -3.38
CA GLU A 147 -6.03 -12.94 -4.51
C GLU A 147 -4.50 -12.99 -4.43
N THR A 148 -3.85 -11.84 -4.19
CA THR A 148 -2.39 -11.78 -4.04
C THR A 148 -1.90 -12.66 -2.90
N LEU A 149 -2.57 -12.65 -1.74
CA LEU A 149 -2.20 -13.46 -0.59
C LEU A 149 -2.31 -14.96 -0.89
N SER A 150 -3.40 -15.37 -1.54
CA SER A 150 -3.65 -16.75 -1.99
C SER A 150 -2.69 -17.23 -3.09
N MET A 151 -1.94 -16.33 -3.73
CA MET A 151 -0.91 -16.66 -4.71
C MET A 151 0.49 -16.82 -4.08
N LEU A 152 0.70 -16.41 -2.83
CA LEU A 152 1.99 -16.58 -2.14
C LEU A 152 2.31 -18.05 -1.85
N PRO A 153 3.59 -18.44 -1.67
CA PRO A 153 3.95 -19.78 -1.23
C PRO A 153 3.32 -20.12 0.13
N VAL A 154 2.98 -21.40 0.36
CA VAL A 154 2.43 -21.88 1.64
C VAL A 154 3.32 -21.50 2.82
N SER A 155 4.63 -21.65 2.67
CA SER A 155 5.63 -21.27 3.68
C SER A 155 5.61 -19.79 4.08
N ALA A 156 5.10 -18.88 3.24
CA ALA A 156 4.93 -17.47 3.57
C ALA A 156 3.65 -17.22 4.40
N LEU A 157 2.63 -18.08 4.25
CA LEU A 157 1.35 -17.99 4.95
C LEU A 157 1.35 -18.73 6.29
N GLU A 158 2.11 -19.82 6.41
CA GLU A 158 2.18 -20.63 7.64
C GLU A 158 2.43 -19.82 8.92
N PRO A 159 3.38 -18.86 8.96
CA PRO A 159 3.60 -18.07 10.17
C PRO A 159 2.39 -17.23 10.61
N LEU A 160 1.48 -16.92 9.68
CA LEU A 160 0.29 -16.11 9.96
C LEU A 160 -0.87 -16.94 10.50
N LEU A 161 -0.86 -18.27 10.33
CA LEU A 161 -1.96 -19.14 10.78
C LEU A 161 -2.19 -19.04 12.29
N SER A 162 -1.12 -18.91 13.07
CA SER A 162 -1.17 -18.74 14.53
C SER A 162 -1.20 -17.27 14.97
N ASP A 163 -1.25 -16.31 14.05
CA ASP A 163 -1.25 -14.89 14.37
C ASP A 163 -2.64 -14.42 14.83
N SER A 164 -2.72 -13.78 16.00
CA SER A 164 -4.00 -13.32 16.57
C SER A 164 -4.74 -12.26 15.74
N LEU A 165 -4.04 -11.53 14.86
CA LEU A 165 -4.61 -10.51 13.98
C LEU A 165 -4.87 -11.03 12.58
N TYR A 166 -4.02 -11.94 12.08
CA TYR A 166 -4.04 -12.39 10.69
C TYR A 166 -4.48 -13.84 10.48
N GLY A 167 -4.68 -14.62 11.55
CA GLY A 167 -5.02 -16.04 11.49
C GLY A 167 -6.20 -16.36 10.58
N ASP A 168 -7.34 -15.69 10.78
CA ASP A 168 -8.54 -15.91 9.96
C ASP A 168 -8.31 -15.58 8.48
N ILE A 169 -7.54 -14.52 8.20
CA ILE A 169 -7.19 -14.10 6.84
C ILE A 169 -6.28 -15.15 6.19
N ALA A 170 -5.29 -15.65 6.94
CA ALA A 170 -4.36 -16.67 6.48
C ALA A 170 -5.05 -18.02 6.26
N ILE A 171 -5.97 -18.43 7.14
CA ILE A 171 -6.81 -19.62 6.95
C ILE A 171 -7.65 -19.49 5.69
N GLY A 172 -8.25 -18.32 5.44
CA GLY A 172 -9.01 -18.07 4.22
C GLY A 172 -8.16 -18.25 2.96
N ALA A 173 -6.98 -17.63 2.92
CA ALA A 173 -6.05 -17.77 1.81
C ALA A 173 -5.56 -19.22 1.63
N MET A 174 -5.17 -19.88 2.73
CA MET A 174 -4.70 -21.26 2.71
C MET A 174 -5.80 -22.24 2.27
N SER A 175 -7.05 -22.01 2.69
CA SER A 175 -8.21 -22.80 2.28
C SER A 175 -8.47 -22.63 0.80
N GLN A 176 -8.39 -21.40 0.29
CA GLN A 176 -8.49 -21.14 -1.15
C GLN A 176 -7.43 -21.94 -1.93
N LYS A 177 -6.19 -21.95 -1.44
CA LYS A 177 -5.13 -22.78 -2.05
C LYS A 177 -5.42 -24.26 -2.00
N ALA A 178 -5.87 -24.77 -0.85
CA ALA A 178 -6.13 -26.19 -0.67
C ALA A 178 -7.26 -26.70 -1.58
N TYR A 179 -8.33 -25.91 -1.74
CA TYR A 179 -9.56 -26.38 -2.39
C TYR A 179 -9.79 -25.83 -3.80
N GLU A 180 -9.37 -24.60 -4.11
CA GLU A 180 -9.53 -24.03 -5.45
C GLU A 180 -8.31 -24.28 -6.34
N PHE A 181 -7.12 -24.40 -5.74
CA PHE A 181 -5.86 -24.68 -6.46
C PHE A 181 -5.31 -26.08 -6.21
N ASP A 182 -6.09 -26.96 -5.57
CA ASP A 182 -5.74 -28.36 -5.27
C ASP A 182 -4.35 -28.52 -4.61
N SER A 183 -3.97 -27.59 -3.72
CA SER A 183 -2.68 -27.63 -3.04
C SER A 183 -2.69 -28.58 -1.85
N GLU A 184 -2.12 -29.78 -2.03
CA GLU A 184 -1.90 -30.74 -0.95
C GLU A 184 -1.03 -30.17 0.19
N GLU A 185 -0.05 -29.31 -0.15
CA GLU A 185 0.81 -28.65 0.84
C GLU A 185 0.00 -27.71 1.74
N ALA A 186 -0.93 -26.94 1.16
CA ALA A 186 -1.81 -26.05 1.91
C ALA A 186 -2.78 -26.84 2.81
N LEU A 187 -3.32 -27.95 2.29
CA LEU A 187 -4.19 -28.84 3.07
C LEU A 187 -3.44 -29.42 4.29
N ALA A 188 -2.21 -29.91 4.08
CA ALA A 188 -1.39 -30.44 5.16
C ALA A 188 -1.05 -29.38 6.22
N ALA A 189 -0.81 -28.12 5.81
CA ALA A 189 -0.58 -27.02 6.74
C ALA A 189 -1.82 -26.71 7.61
N LEU A 190 -3.01 -26.68 7.00
CA LEU A 190 -4.28 -26.49 7.73
C LEU A 190 -4.56 -27.63 8.71
N ASP A 191 -4.31 -28.87 8.31
CA ASP A 191 -4.48 -30.02 9.19
C ASP A 191 -3.52 -29.95 10.39
N ARG A 192 -2.26 -29.57 10.18
CA ARG A 192 -1.30 -29.37 11.30
C ARG A 192 -1.81 -28.36 12.33
N MET A 193 -2.36 -27.23 11.87
CA MET A 193 -2.93 -26.22 12.75
C MET A 193 -4.13 -26.76 13.53
N ARG A 194 -5.04 -27.48 12.87
CA ARG A 194 -6.25 -28.04 13.49
C ARG A 194 -5.95 -29.06 14.58
N PHE A 195 -4.83 -29.77 14.46
CA PHE A 195 -4.40 -30.82 15.38
C PHE A 195 -3.22 -30.42 16.27
N ASP A 196 -2.94 -29.12 16.43
CA ASP A 196 -1.90 -28.65 17.34
C ASP A 196 -2.28 -28.98 18.81
N PRO A 197 -1.54 -29.87 19.52
CA PRO A 197 -1.97 -30.43 20.81
C PRO A 197 -2.04 -29.43 21.98
N PHE A 198 -1.63 -28.18 21.78
CA PHE A 198 -1.46 -27.20 22.85
C PHE A 198 -2.67 -26.29 23.10
N ASP A 199 -3.74 -26.37 22.29
CA ASP A 199 -4.99 -25.59 22.48
C ASP A 199 -6.05 -26.29 23.37
N HIS A 200 -5.68 -27.37 24.06
CA HIS A 200 -6.54 -28.10 25.00
C HIS A 200 -6.19 -27.89 26.49
N GLU A 201 -5.69 -26.71 26.89
CA GLU A 201 -5.66 -26.32 28.31
C GLU A 201 -6.65 -25.17 28.56
N GLY A 202 -7.95 -25.47 28.57
CA GLY A 202 -8.94 -24.42 28.82
C GLY A 202 -10.41 -24.81 28.90
N ALA A 203 -10.76 -26.07 29.16
CA ALA A 203 -12.12 -26.44 29.53
C ALA A 203 -12.13 -27.82 30.19
N ASP A 204 -11.77 -27.87 31.47
CA ASP A 204 -12.37 -28.80 32.45
C ASP A 204 -11.80 -28.52 33.85
N ASN A 205 -12.53 -27.67 34.60
CA ASN A 205 -12.88 -27.83 36.02
C ASN A 205 -13.70 -26.63 36.53
#